data_AF-A0A6L5R470-F1
#
_entry.id   AF-A0A6L5R470-F1
#
_cell.length_a   1.000
_cell.length_b   1.000
_cell.length_c   1.000
_cell.angle_alpha   90.00
_cell.angle_beta   90.00
_cell.angle_gamma   90.00
#
_symmetry.space_group_name_H-M   'P 1'
#
loop_
_entity.id
_entity.type
_entity.pdbx_description
1 polymer ?
#
loop_
_entity_poly.entity_id
_entity_poly.type
_entity_poly.pdbx_seq_one_letter_code
_entity_poly.pdbx_strand_id
1 'polypeptide(L)'
;MTTLEPPPGPDDRFTPVFGQDAYETDTLGAESSRAAQSLAMSTEAFGTPSQVADIRDDAEALGVPYVEPAGEELAIWRDQERLDDLTRFALRDHGVSGPEGWYLGAPTRKEEEIALWRNVEFTHAPTALLALLNYTLGSEAEVERVAAAAGLRAFGGEGLVGASGVLTQSLESEDDHVAMMARAVLGEEGPTATGGPTSAAGGAAPPATGAEVSLAIHGTWAQVAKDSWYVPGSPLHSHLLDACTPNLYDEVTYFTWSGVFSQEARDAGASELRVWHDALALPPFDTVFTHSHGGNVALTASGNGEVVRMFVLMHTPVLPRSDDEWGRIRDHVGRAVVMRTRLDHVVLADGLVNGSTQRFDQAKLPHKPVELHWANPDAWFSHTFFTKLENWQKYDLAGAVIREHVYAAQLSSP
;
A
#
# COMPACT_ATOMS: atom_id res chain seq x y z
N MET A 1 -26.17 22.61 -21.18
CA MET A 1 -25.12 21.66 -21.57
C MET A 1 -23.86 22.07 -20.83
N THR A 2 -23.66 21.51 -19.64
CA THR A 2 -22.39 21.62 -18.92
C THR A 2 -21.37 20.84 -19.73
N THR A 3 -20.34 21.52 -20.22
CA THR A 3 -19.18 20.88 -20.83
C THR A 3 -18.50 20.07 -19.73
N LEU A 4 -18.62 18.74 -19.80
CA LEU A 4 -17.81 17.85 -18.96
C LEU A 4 -16.35 18.17 -19.31
N GLU A 5 -15.59 18.62 -18.32
CA GLU A 5 -14.13 18.70 -18.47
C GLU A 5 -13.62 17.32 -18.88
N PRO A 6 -12.64 17.25 -19.80
CA PRO A 6 -12.03 15.97 -20.15
C PRO A 6 -11.51 15.33 -18.86
N PRO A 7 -11.63 13.99 -18.71
CA PRO A 7 -11.10 13.31 -17.54
C PRO A 7 -9.62 13.67 -17.36
N PRO A 8 -9.15 13.84 -16.11
CA PRO A 8 -7.76 14.15 -15.86
C PRO A 8 -6.87 13.11 -16.54
N GLY A 9 -5.73 13.59 -17.06
CA GLY A 9 -4.71 12.72 -17.65
C GLY A 9 -4.17 11.72 -16.62
N PRO A 10 -3.45 10.69 -17.09
CA PRO A 10 -2.74 9.77 -16.19
C PRO A 10 -1.88 10.56 -15.19
N ASP A 11 -1.80 10.08 -13.95
CA ASP A 11 -0.88 10.65 -12.95
C ASP A 11 0.54 10.21 -13.33
N ASP A 12 1.26 11.09 -14.04
CA ASP A 12 2.59 10.81 -14.58
C ASP A 12 3.60 10.37 -13.51
N ARG A 13 3.34 10.68 -12.22
CA ARG A 13 4.12 10.18 -11.08
C ARG A 13 4.20 8.67 -11.03
N PHE A 14 3.19 7.96 -11.56
CA PHE A 14 3.10 6.51 -11.43
C PHE A 14 3.37 5.75 -12.72
N THR A 15 3.87 6.43 -13.76
CA THR A 15 4.34 5.80 -14.99
C THR A 15 5.72 5.19 -14.75
N PRO A 16 5.92 3.87 -14.95
CA PRO A 16 7.20 3.23 -14.68
C PRO A 16 8.26 3.63 -15.70
N VAL A 17 9.44 3.96 -15.19
CA VAL A 17 10.70 3.94 -15.91
C VAL A 17 11.49 2.70 -15.45
N PHE A 18 12.01 1.92 -16.40
CA PHE A 18 12.53 0.57 -16.12
C PHE A 18 14.03 0.56 -15.90
N GLY A 19 14.49 -0.31 -14.99
CA GLY A 19 15.91 -0.60 -14.77
C GLY A 19 16.75 0.65 -14.50
N GLN A 20 17.93 0.69 -15.12
CA GLN A 20 18.87 1.81 -14.97
C GLN A 20 18.34 3.12 -15.56
N ASP A 21 17.45 3.08 -16.57
CA ASP A 21 16.89 4.30 -17.20
C ASP A 21 16.18 5.19 -16.17
N ALA A 22 15.66 4.59 -15.09
CA ALA A 22 15.10 5.31 -13.96
C ALA A 22 16.14 6.23 -13.32
N TYR A 23 17.42 5.86 -13.22
CA TYR A 23 18.49 6.72 -12.69
C TYR A 23 19.06 7.69 -13.73
N GLU A 24 18.78 7.47 -15.02
CA GLU A 24 19.23 8.35 -16.10
C GLU A 24 18.24 9.48 -16.42
N THR A 25 17.03 9.42 -15.85
CA THR A 25 15.92 10.33 -16.17
C THR A 25 15.41 11.08 -14.96
N ASP A 26 15.08 12.37 -15.14
CA ASP A 26 14.58 13.26 -14.07
C ASP A 26 13.09 13.57 -14.30
N THR A 27 12.28 12.52 -14.30
CA THR A 27 10.81 12.63 -14.39
C THR A 27 10.17 12.10 -13.12
N LEU A 28 8.95 12.54 -12.83
CA LEU A 28 8.20 12.04 -11.66
C LEU A 28 8.01 10.52 -11.68
N GLY A 29 7.81 9.93 -12.87
CA GLY A 29 7.76 8.48 -13.03
C GLY A 29 9.09 7.79 -12.72
N ALA A 30 10.22 8.41 -13.07
CA ALA A 30 11.55 7.92 -12.73
C ALA A 30 11.81 7.96 -11.21
N GLU A 31 11.42 9.06 -10.54
CA GLU A 31 11.49 9.19 -9.08
C GLU A 31 10.70 8.07 -8.39
N SER A 32 9.46 7.82 -8.82
CA SER A 32 8.66 6.72 -8.29
C SER A 32 9.25 5.34 -8.59
N SER A 33 9.80 5.13 -9.80
CA SER A 33 10.49 3.89 -10.13
C SER A 33 11.69 3.63 -9.21
N ARG A 34 12.50 4.65 -8.92
CA ARG A 34 13.64 4.53 -7.98
C ARG A 34 13.17 4.22 -6.55
N ALA A 35 12.05 4.79 -6.13
CA ALA A 35 11.42 4.45 -4.86
C ALA A 35 10.94 2.99 -4.81
N ALA A 36 10.23 2.52 -5.84
CA ALA A 36 9.80 1.12 -5.97
C ALA A 36 10.99 0.14 -6.00
N GLN A 37 12.03 0.47 -6.76
CA GLN A 37 13.27 -0.32 -6.81
C GLN A 37 13.93 -0.39 -5.42
N SER A 38 14.03 0.73 -4.70
CA SER A 38 14.60 0.78 -3.35
C SER A 38 13.82 -0.09 -2.36
N LEU A 39 12.49 -0.03 -2.39
CA LEU A 39 11.61 -0.83 -1.53
C LEU A 39 11.65 -2.33 -1.88
N ALA A 40 11.70 -2.67 -3.17
CA ALA A 40 11.80 -4.03 -3.65
C ALA A 40 13.14 -4.67 -3.26
N MET A 41 14.26 -4.00 -3.53
CA MET A 41 15.59 -4.47 -3.07
C MET A 41 15.67 -4.61 -1.54
N SER A 42 15.06 -3.68 -0.81
CA SER A 42 14.99 -3.78 0.66
C SER A 42 14.16 -4.98 1.12
N THR A 43 13.09 -5.32 0.39
CA THR A 43 12.27 -6.50 0.66
C THR A 43 13.05 -7.79 0.37
N GLU A 44 13.87 -7.83 -0.69
CA GLU A 44 14.76 -8.95 -0.98
C GLU A 44 15.83 -9.14 0.10
N ALA A 45 16.44 -8.06 0.56
CA ALA A 45 17.51 -8.10 1.55
C ALA A 45 16.99 -8.36 2.98
N PHE A 46 15.87 -7.76 3.37
CA PHE A 46 15.42 -7.69 4.78
C PHE A 46 14.04 -8.33 5.03
N GLY A 47 13.31 -8.68 3.98
CA GLY A 47 11.98 -9.28 4.07
C GLY A 47 12.00 -10.79 4.30
N THR A 48 10.81 -11.35 4.52
CA THR A 48 10.60 -12.80 4.62
C THR A 48 10.62 -13.47 3.25
N PRO A 49 10.91 -14.78 3.15
CA PRO A 49 10.85 -15.50 1.87
C PRO A 49 9.51 -15.38 1.13
N SER A 50 8.40 -15.30 1.87
CA SER A 50 7.08 -15.07 1.28
C SER A 50 6.94 -13.69 0.65
N GLN A 51 7.51 -12.65 1.25
CA GLN A 51 7.49 -11.30 0.68
C GLN A 51 8.37 -11.20 -0.56
N VAL A 52 9.55 -11.83 -0.54
CA VAL A 52 10.42 -11.90 -1.73
C VAL A 52 9.73 -12.62 -2.88
N ALA A 53 9.07 -13.76 -2.60
CA ALA A 53 8.31 -14.48 -3.61
C ALA A 53 7.12 -13.66 -4.14
N ASP A 54 6.46 -12.89 -3.27
CA ASP A 54 5.33 -12.03 -3.63
C ASP A 54 5.71 -10.92 -4.61
N ILE A 55 6.88 -10.32 -4.48
CA ILE A 55 7.26 -9.17 -5.34
C ILE A 55 8.08 -9.56 -6.57
N ARG A 56 8.63 -10.77 -6.63
CA ARG A 56 9.64 -11.18 -7.64
C ARG A 56 9.28 -10.82 -9.07
N ASP A 57 8.11 -11.24 -9.55
CA ASP A 57 7.71 -11.02 -10.95
C ASP A 57 7.49 -9.52 -11.27
N ASP A 58 7.08 -8.73 -10.27
CA ASP A 58 6.88 -7.28 -10.44
C ASP A 58 8.22 -6.53 -10.38
N ALA A 59 9.14 -6.98 -9.52
CA ALA A 59 10.50 -6.49 -9.41
C ALA A 59 11.32 -6.78 -10.69
N GLU A 60 11.28 -8.02 -11.20
CA GLU A 60 11.92 -8.40 -12.46
C GLU A 60 11.38 -7.55 -13.62
N ALA A 61 10.06 -7.36 -13.68
CA ALA A 61 9.44 -6.56 -14.72
C ALA A 61 9.79 -5.07 -14.64
N LEU A 62 10.07 -4.52 -13.44
CA LEU A 62 10.57 -3.15 -13.27
C LEU A 62 12.07 -3.04 -13.57
N GLY A 63 12.79 -4.15 -13.69
CA GLY A 63 14.25 -4.18 -13.80
C GLY A 63 14.95 -3.90 -12.47
N VAL A 64 14.38 -4.36 -11.35
CA VAL A 64 15.02 -4.32 -10.04
C VAL A 64 16.15 -5.37 -10.00
N PRO A 65 17.39 -4.99 -9.64
CA PRO A 65 18.48 -5.93 -9.41
C PRO A 65 18.17 -6.84 -8.24
N TYR A 66 18.55 -8.10 -8.37
CA TYR A 66 18.52 -9.04 -7.26
C TYR A 66 19.47 -8.61 -6.15
N VAL A 67 19.04 -8.70 -4.89
CA VAL A 67 19.88 -8.53 -3.69
C VAL A 67 19.81 -9.79 -2.82
N GLU A 68 20.97 -10.27 -2.37
CA GLU A 68 21.04 -11.41 -1.47
C GLU A 68 20.39 -11.09 -0.11
N PRO A 69 19.82 -12.06 0.61
CA PRO A 69 19.33 -11.83 1.97
C PRO A 69 20.45 -11.39 2.91
N ALA A 70 20.17 -10.40 3.75
CA ALA A 70 21.10 -9.88 4.74
C ALA A 70 21.40 -10.89 5.85
N GLY A 71 22.69 -11.11 6.13
CA GLY A 71 23.15 -11.88 7.28
C GLY A 71 23.46 -11.03 8.52
N GLU A 72 23.66 -11.69 9.66
CA GLU A 72 23.98 -11.05 10.95
C GLU A 72 25.31 -10.28 10.94
N GLU A 73 26.23 -10.63 10.04
CA GLU A 73 27.51 -9.93 9.86
C GLU A 73 27.34 -8.44 9.51
N LEU A 74 26.18 -8.06 8.98
CA LEU A 74 25.86 -6.67 8.63
C LEU A 74 25.47 -5.82 9.83
N ALA A 75 25.27 -6.40 11.03
CA ALA A 75 24.90 -5.66 12.23
C ALA A 75 25.88 -4.51 12.55
N ILE A 76 27.14 -4.62 12.11
CA ILE A 76 28.15 -3.56 12.24
C ILE A 76 27.75 -2.24 11.55
N TRP A 77 26.87 -2.27 10.55
CA TRP A 77 26.42 -1.12 9.77
C TRP A 77 25.12 -0.50 10.30
N ARG A 78 24.56 -1.01 11.42
CA ARG A 78 23.41 -0.40 12.11
C ARG A 78 23.76 0.87 12.88
N ASP A 79 25.02 1.26 12.85
CA ASP A 79 25.54 2.53 13.36
C ASP A 79 25.65 3.55 12.22
N GLN A 80 25.11 4.75 12.43
CA GLN A 80 25.05 5.78 11.37
C GLN A 80 26.43 6.19 10.87
N GLU A 81 27.43 6.37 11.76
CA GLU A 81 28.77 6.81 11.37
C GLU A 81 29.44 5.75 10.46
N ARG A 82 29.28 4.47 10.81
CA ARG A 82 29.77 3.36 9.99
C ARG A 82 29.04 3.25 8.66
N LEU A 83 27.73 3.47 8.63
CA LEU A 83 26.95 3.49 7.39
C LEU A 83 27.41 4.63 6.46
N ASP A 84 27.73 5.79 7.02
CA ASP A 84 28.29 6.93 6.27
C ASP A 84 29.71 6.63 5.75
N ASP A 85 30.54 5.94 6.54
CA ASP A 85 31.84 5.43 6.10
C ASP A 85 31.71 4.42 4.95
N LEU A 86 30.77 3.47 5.05
CA LEU A 86 30.48 2.49 3.98
C LEU A 86 30.07 3.20 2.68
N THR A 87 29.19 4.19 2.79
CA THR A 87 28.71 4.97 1.64
C THR A 87 29.86 5.72 0.96
N ARG A 88 30.69 6.40 1.75
CA ARG A 88 31.90 7.09 1.24
C ARG A 88 32.91 6.14 0.61
N PHE A 89 33.08 4.95 1.18
CA PHE A 89 33.95 3.92 0.61
C PHE A 89 33.43 3.45 -0.74
N ALA A 90 32.14 3.11 -0.85
CA ALA A 90 31.51 2.69 -2.10
C ALA A 90 31.67 3.75 -3.20
N LEU A 91 31.40 5.02 -2.92
CA LEU A 91 31.57 6.09 -3.90
C LEU A 91 33.02 6.28 -4.37
N ARG A 92 34.01 5.99 -3.52
CA ARG A 92 35.44 6.08 -3.88
C ARG A 92 35.89 4.90 -4.73
N ASP A 93 35.42 3.69 -4.42
CA ASP A 93 35.77 2.46 -5.13
C ASP A 93 35.35 2.54 -6.61
N HIS A 94 34.21 3.17 -6.90
CA HIS A 94 33.74 3.42 -8.26
C HIS A 94 34.42 4.59 -8.97
N GLY A 95 35.48 5.17 -8.39
CA GLY A 95 36.26 6.26 -8.99
C GLY A 95 35.52 7.60 -9.08
N VAL A 96 34.35 7.70 -8.45
CA VAL A 96 33.46 8.87 -8.58
C VAL A 96 33.94 9.98 -7.64
N SER A 97 34.35 9.67 -6.41
CA SER A 97 34.68 10.68 -5.37
C SER A 97 36.14 10.68 -4.87
N GLY A 98 37.09 10.16 -5.65
CA GLY A 98 38.52 10.17 -5.30
C GLY A 98 39.24 11.48 -5.67
N PRO A 99 40.09 12.08 -4.80
CA PRO A 99 40.80 13.34 -5.09
C PRO A 99 41.77 13.25 -6.29
N GLU A 100 42.14 12.04 -6.72
CA GLU A 100 43.04 11.79 -7.86
C GLU A 100 42.31 11.88 -9.21
N GLY A 101 40.98 11.84 -9.25
CA GLY A 101 40.16 11.89 -10.48
C GLY A 101 39.67 13.28 -10.90
N TRP A 102 39.85 14.31 -10.07
CA TRP A 102 39.20 15.62 -10.23
C TRP A 102 39.80 16.50 -11.35
N TYR A 103 40.70 15.96 -12.16
CA TYR A 103 41.21 16.64 -13.35
C TYR A 103 40.10 16.93 -14.40
N LEU A 104 38.95 16.28 -14.30
CA LEU A 104 37.80 16.44 -15.21
C LEU A 104 36.55 17.08 -14.57
N GLY A 105 36.60 17.45 -13.28
CA GLY A 105 35.46 17.97 -12.50
C GLY A 105 35.00 17.02 -11.40
N ALA A 106 34.26 17.54 -10.42
CA ALA A 106 33.61 16.72 -9.40
C ALA A 106 32.39 16.00 -10.04
N PRO A 107 32.11 14.75 -9.67
CA PRO A 107 30.94 14.04 -10.15
C PRO A 107 29.66 14.76 -9.74
N THR A 108 28.63 14.64 -10.58
CA THR A 108 27.28 15.03 -10.22
C THR A 108 26.65 13.98 -9.30
N ARG A 109 25.66 14.39 -8.50
CA ARG A 109 24.85 13.48 -7.66
C ARG A 109 24.28 12.31 -8.47
N LYS A 110 23.80 12.59 -9.68
CA LYS A 110 23.24 11.59 -10.60
C LYS A 110 24.27 10.54 -11.01
N GLU A 111 25.51 10.96 -11.32
CA GLU A 111 26.60 10.03 -11.62
C GLU A 111 26.96 9.16 -10.40
N GLU A 112 26.94 9.74 -9.19
CA GLU A 112 27.12 9.00 -7.94
C GLU A 112 26.01 7.97 -7.69
N GLU A 113 24.73 8.32 -7.90
CA GLU A 113 23.59 7.41 -7.76
C GLU A 113 23.64 6.26 -8.76
N ILE A 114 23.93 6.54 -10.04
CA ILE A 114 24.10 5.51 -11.07
C ILE A 114 25.23 4.55 -10.71
N ALA A 115 26.34 5.05 -10.17
CA ALA A 115 27.46 4.21 -9.75
C ALA A 115 27.08 3.29 -8.58
N LEU A 116 26.37 3.81 -7.58
CA LEU A 116 25.87 3.01 -6.45
C LEU A 116 24.84 1.97 -6.92
N TRP A 117 23.93 2.33 -7.82
CA TRP A 117 22.98 1.38 -8.44
C TRP A 117 23.70 0.23 -9.15
N ARG A 118 24.66 0.54 -10.03
CA ARG A 118 25.46 -0.47 -10.73
C ARG A 118 26.25 -1.35 -9.78
N ASN A 119 26.67 -0.81 -8.64
CA ASN A 119 27.31 -1.61 -7.61
C ASN A 119 26.37 -2.67 -7.05
N VAL A 120 25.11 -2.32 -6.78
CA VAL A 120 24.08 -3.29 -6.37
C VAL A 120 23.87 -4.34 -7.46
N GLU A 121 23.71 -3.90 -8.72
CA GLU A 121 23.51 -4.79 -9.87
C GLU A 121 24.68 -5.76 -10.08
N PHE A 122 25.92 -5.32 -9.89
CA PHE A 122 27.10 -6.14 -10.13
C PHE A 122 27.40 -7.09 -8.96
N THR A 123 27.19 -6.64 -7.73
CA THR A 123 27.61 -7.40 -6.53
C THR A 123 26.48 -8.21 -5.91
N HIS A 124 25.22 -7.83 -6.14
CA HIS A 124 24.04 -8.34 -5.44
C HIS A 124 24.12 -8.23 -3.91
N ALA A 125 25.09 -7.46 -3.40
CA ALA A 125 25.43 -7.46 -1.98
C ALA A 125 24.54 -6.49 -1.19
N PRO A 126 24.02 -6.89 -0.02
CA PRO A 126 23.31 -5.99 0.87
C PRO A 126 24.10 -4.74 1.27
N THR A 127 25.43 -4.82 1.37
CA THR A 127 26.27 -3.65 1.68
C THR A 127 26.24 -2.60 0.57
N ALA A 128 26.16 -3.02 -0.70
CA ALA A 128 25.99 -2.10 -1.82
C ALA A 128 24.61 -1.43 -1.76
N LEU A 129 23.56 -2.19 -1.41
CA LEU A 129 22.22 -1.66 -1.21
C LEU A 129 22.20 -0.62 -0.07
N LEU A 130 22.81 -0.94 1.09
CA LEU A 130 22.88 -0.03 2.22
C LEU A 130 23.56 1.30 1.87
N ALA A 131 24.65 1.25 1.08
CA ALA A 131 25.32 2.46 0.59
C ALA A 131 24.40 3.29 -0.33
N LEU A 132 23.68 2.64 -1.25
CA LEU A 132 22.69 3.30 -2.11
C LEU A 132 21.58 3.96 -1.28
N LEU A 133 20.92 3.21 -0.39
CA LEU A 133 19.83 3.74 0.45
C LEU A 133 20.30 4.92 1.31
N ASN A 134 21.48 4.82 1.94
CA ASN A 134 22.00 5.91 2.77
C ASN A 134 22.31 7.16 1.94
N TYR A 135 22.84 6.99 0.72
CA TYR A 135 23.05 8.10 -0.19
C TYR A 135 21.73 8.74 -0.64
N THR A 136 20.70 7.92 -0.91
CA THR A 136 19.36 8.35 -1.34
C THR A 136 18.58 9.11 -0.26
N LEU A 137 18.94 9.00 1.02
CA LEU A 137 18.40 9.89 2.06
C LEU A 137 18.60 11.38 1.75
N GLY A 138 19.62 11.72 0.95
CA GLY A 138 19.88 13.09 0.48
C GLY A 138 19.23 13.46 -0.85
N SER A 139 18.35 12.63 -1.43
CA SER A 139 17.70 12.91 -2.71
C SER A 139 16.82 14.16 -2.63
N GLU A 140 16.68 14.91 -3.73
CA GLU A 140 15.75 16.04 -3.79
C GLU A 140 14.28 15.58 -3.86
N ALA A 141 14.04 14.38 -4.41
CA ALA A 141 12.72 13.78 -4.51
C ALA A 141 12.30 13.14 -3.17
N GLU A 142 11.19 13.61 -2.58
CA GLU A 142 10.76 13.14 -1.26
C GLU A 142 10.39 11.66 -1.25
N VAL A 143 9.77 11.17 -2.35
CA VAL A 143 9.36 9.78 -2.50
C VAL A 143 10.53 8.80 -2.45
N GLU A 144 11.69 9.20 -2.97
CA GLU A 144 12.92 8.40 -2.90
C GLU A 144 13.52 8.42 -1.50
N ARG A 145 13.56 9.60 -0.87
CA ARG A 145 14.05 9.74 0.52
C ARG A 145 13.26 8.83 1.47
N VAL A 146 11.92 8.89 1.41
CA VAL A 146 11.07 8.09 2.30
C VAL A 146 11.16 6.59 2.00
N ALA A 147 11.29 6.19 0.73
CA ALA A 147 11.52 4.79 0.35
C ALA A 147 12.87 4.26 0.88
N ALA A 148 13.93 5.06 0.75
CA ALA A 148 15.25 4.71 1.27
C ALA A 148 15.25 4.61 2.80
N ALA A 149 14.58 5.55 3.47
CA ALA A 149 14.42 5.54 4.91
C ALA A 149 13.61 4.33 5.40
N ALA A 150 12.59 3.89 4.65
CA ALA A 150 11.84 2.66 4.94
C ALA A 150 12.75 1.42 4.90
N GLY A 151 13.58 1.29 3.87
CA GLY A 151 14.55 0.20 3.74
C GLY A 151 15.57 0.18 4.89
N LEU A 152 16.14 1.35 5.22
CA LEU A 152 17.09 1.49 6.32
C LEU A 152 16.44 1.24 7.69
N ARG A 153 15.16 1.61 7.86
CA ARG A 153 14.39 1.29 9.07
C ARG A 153 14.23 -0.22 9.25
N ALA A 154 13.92 -0.96 8.18
CA ALA A 154 13.82 -2.41 8.22
C ALA A 154 15.16 -3.07 8.61
N PHE A 155 16.27 -2.52 8.14
CA PHE A 155 17.61 -3.02 8.43
C PHE A 155 18.12 -2.70 9.84
N GLY A 156 18.03 -1.42 10.24
CA GLY A 156 18.70 -0.87 11.43
C GLY A 156 17.77 -0.46 12.58
N GLY A 157 16.45 -0.55 12.40
CA GLY A 157 15.47 -0.10 13.38
C GLY A 157 15.60 1.40 13.65
N GLU A 158 15.50 1.78 14.92
CA GLU A 158 15.62 3.19 15.39
C GLU A 158 17.06 3.71 15.41
N GLY A 159 18.06 2.84 15.27
CA GLY A 159 19.47 3.21 15.43
C GLY A 159 20.02 4.14 14.34
N LEU A 160 19.39 4.15 13.16
CA LEU A 160 19.81 4.98 12.03
C LEU A 160 19.08 6.33 12.08
N VAL A 161 19.70 7.29 12.76
CA VAL A 161 19.12 8.61 13.04
C VAL A 161 18.74 9.36 11.75
N GLY A 162 19.52 9.20 10.67
CA GLY A 162 19.21 9.81 9.38
C GLY A 162 17.88 9.31 8.79
N ALA A 163 17.67 7.99 8.78
CA ALA A 163 16.44 7.39 8.30
C ALA A 163 15.23 7.77 9.18
N SER A 164 15.39 7.71 10.51
CA SER A 164 14.34 8.14 11.45
C SER A 164 13.95 9.61 11.24
N GLY A 165 14.92 10.50 11.04
CA GLY A 165 14.67 11.91 10.78
C GLY A 165 13.88 12.14 9.49
N VAL A 166 14.23 11.44 8.40
CA VAL A 166 13.51 11.51 7.12
C VAL A 166 12.08 11.02 7.26
N LEU A 167 11.85 9.90 7.95
CA LEU A 167 10.49 9.37 8.16
C LEU A 167 9.63 10.36 8.94
N THR A 168 10.13 10.90 10.06
CA THR A 168 9.38 11.88 10.86
C THR A 168 9.09 13.15 10.08
N GLN A 169 10.06 13.69 9.32
CA GLN A 169 9.83 14.87 8.47
C GLN A 169 8.77 14.60 7.40
N SER A 170 8.78 13.40 6.81
CA SER A 170 7.88 13.02 5.72
C SER A 170 6.41 12.93 6.15
N LEU A 171 6.11 12.83 7.45
CA LEU A 171 4.75 12.89 8.00
C LEU A 171 4.02 14.20 7.69
N GLU A 172 4.80 15.28 7.54
CA GLU A 172 4.34 16.65 7.27
C GLU A 172 4.42 17.02 5.78
N SER A 173 4.78 16.07 4.90
CA SER A 173 4.87 16.32 3.45
C SER A 173 3.53 16.79 2.87
N GLU A 174 3.59 17.73 1.92
CA GLU A 174 2.43 18.15 1.14
C GLU A 174 2.00 17.07 0.12
N ASP A 175 2.89 16.13 -0.23
CA ASP A 175 2.54 14.96 -1.02
C ASP A 175 1.95 13.87 -0.11
N ASP A 176 0.62 13.71 -0.19
CA ASP A 176 -0.12 12.74 0.60
C ASP A 176 0.45 11.30 0.43
N HIS A 177 1.02 10.95 -0.74
CA HIS A 177 1.62 9.63 -0.98
C HIS A 177 2.89 9.40 -0.14
N VAL A 178 3.75 10.41 -0.07
CA VAL A 178 4.99 10.40 0.74
C VAL A 178 4.64 10.28 2.22
N ALA A 179 3.67 11.07 2.68
CA ALA A 179 3.21 10.99 4.07
C ALA A 179 2.60 9.62 4.41
N MET A 180 1.86 9.00 3.47
CA MET A 180 1.31 7.66 3.67
C MET A 180 2.41 6.59 3.81
N MET A 181 3.47 6.64 3.00
CA MET A 181 4.61 5.74 3.13
C MET A 181 5.30 5.89 4.49
N ALA A 182 5.58 7.14 4.91
CA ALA A 182 6.24 7.41 6.18
C ALA A 182 5.44 6.87 7.37
N ARG A 183 4.13 7.12 7.38
CA ARG A 183 3.28 6.65 8.46
C ARG A 183 3.13 5.13 8.48
N ALA A 184 3.10 4.47 7.31
CA ALA A 184 3.08 3.01 7.23
C ALA A 184 4.33 2.38 7.89
N VAL A 185 5.49 3.04 7.73
CA VAL A 185 6.74 2.58 8.33
C VAL A 185 6.83 2.87 9.83
N LEU A 186 6.41 4.07 10.25
CA LEU A 186 6.50 4.47 11.66
C LEU A 186 5.43 3.80 12.53
N GLY A 187 4.37 3.30 11.93
CA GLY A 187 3.21 2.77 12.65
C GLY A 187 2.55 3.81 13.56
N GLU A 188 2.70 5.09 13.22
CA GLU A 188 2.20 6.17 14.05
C GLU A 188 0.67 6.19 14.10
N GLU A 189 0.16 6.41 15.31
CA GLU A 189 -1.22 6.80 15.52
C GLU A 189 -1.39 8.17 14.88
N GLY A 190 -2.29 8.28 13.90
CA GLY A 190 -2.63 9.60 13.36
C GLY A 190 -3.24 10.47 14.47
N PRO A 191 -3.44 11.77 14.24
CA PRO A 191 -4.23 12.57 15.15
C PRO A 191 -5.54 11.83 15.41
N THR A 192 -5.76 11.42 16.66
CA THR A 192 -7.00 10.77 17.06
C THR A 192 -8.11 11.75 16.73
N ALA A 193 -8.98 11.37 15.79
CA ALA A 193 -10.24 12.07 15.66
C ALA A 193 -10.94 11.89 17.00
N THR A 194 -10.97 12.95 17.80
CA THR A 194 -11.65 13.02 19.11
C THR A 194 -13.17 13.01 18.97
N GLY A 195 -13.67 12.50 17.86
CA GLY A 195 -15.08 12.34 17.52
C GLY A 195 -15.26 11.03 16.77
N GLY A 196 -14.99 9.90 17.44
CA GLY A 196 -15.68 8.66 17.07
C GLY A 196 -17.18 8.93 17.08
N PRO A 197 -17.99 8.25 16.26
CA PRO A 197 -19.43 8.42 16.28
C PRO A 197 -19.90 8.19 17.72
N THR A 198 -20.29 9.28 18.39
CA THR A 198 -21.02 9.21 19.65
C THR A 198 -22.15 8.25 19.39
N SER A 199 -22.15 7.12 20.13
CA SER A 199 -23.21 6.12 20.13
C SER A 199 -24.54 6.84 19.94
N ALA A 200 -25.12 6.71 18.75
CA ALA A 200 -26.38 7.34 18.41
C ALA A 200 -27.48 6.56 19.13
N ALA A 201 -27.57 6.76 20.44
CA ALA A 201 -28.73 6.40 21.22
C ALA A 201 -29.89 7.28 20.72
N GLY A 202 -30.66 6.78 19.76
CA GLY A 202 -31.95 7.37 19.37
C GLY A 202 -32.24 7.54 17.88
N GLY A 203 -31.41 7.06 16.96
CA GLY A 203 -31.80 6.96 15.54
C GLY A 203 -32.86 5.87 15.37
N ALA A 204 -34.03 6.21 14.82
CA ALA A 204 -35.02 5.19 14.48
C ALA A 204 -34.40 4.19 13.50
N ALA A 205 -34.47 2.89 13.84
CA ALA A 205 -33.98 1.83 12.98
C ALA A 205 -34.60 1.99 11.58
N PRO A 206 -33.80 2.03 10.50
CA PRO A 206 -34.34 1.99 9.16
C PRO A 206 -35.19 0.71 9.03
N PRO A 207 -36.27 0.74 8.22
CA PRO A 207 -37.09 -0.45 8.04
C PRO A 207 -36.19 -1.56 7.51
N ALA A 208 -36.04 -2.63 8.29
CA ALA A 208 -35.42 -3.88 7.88
C ALA A 208 -36.27 -4.50 6.77
N THR A 209 -36.15 -3.98 5.55
CA THR A 209 -36.41 -4.76 4.36
C THR A 209 -35.37 -5.87 4.42
N GLY A 210 -35.79 -7.14 4.46
CA GLY A 210 -34.88 -8.30 4.53
C GLY A 210 -33.99 -8.49 3.28
N ALA A 211 -33.61 -7.41 2.61
CA ALA A 211 -32.61 -7.35 1.56
C ALA A 211 -31.24 -7.20 2.21
N GLU A 212 -30.29 -8.03 1.78
CA GLU A 212 -28.89 -7.98 2.22
C GLU A 212 -28.30 -6.56 2.10
N VAL A 213 -27.30 -6.22 2.92
CA VAL A 213 -26.72 -4.87 2.97
C VAL A 213 -25.26 -4.92 2.56
N SER A 214 -24.83 -3.94 1.77
CA SER A 214 -23.43 -3.75 1.39
C SER A 214 -22.83 -2.55 2.12
N LEU A 215 -21.51 -2.50 2.33
CA LEU A 215 -20.87 -1.37 3.01
C LEU A 215 -19.48 -1.04 2.45
N ALA A 216 -19.00 0.16 2.75
CA ALA A 216 -17.65 0.63 2.43
C ALA A 216 -16.83 0.85 3.72
N ILE A 217 -15.62 0.31 3.78
CA ILE A 217 -14.69 0.45 4.91
C ILE A 217 -13.42 1.15 4.44
N HIS A 218 -13.11 2.25 5.09
CA HIS A 218 -11.95 3.08 4.77
C HIS A 218 -10.63 2.50 5.29
N GLY A 219 -9.52 2.94 4.69
CA GLY A 219 -8.16 2.64 5.15
C GLY A 219 -7.74 3.45 6.37
N THR A 220 -6.48 3.29 6.76
CA THR A 220 -5.85 4.07 7.84
C THR A 220 -5.95 5.58 7.57
N TRP A 221 -6.24 6.37 8.61
CA TRP A 221 -6.38 7.84 8.59
C TRP A 221 -7.39 8.45 7.62
N ALA A 222 -8.25 7.66 6.97
CA ALA A 222 -9.18 8.20 5.98
C ALA A 222 -10.14 9.25 6.56
N GLN A 223 -10.40 9.22 7.87
CA GLN A 223 -11.22 10.22 8.56
C GLN A 223 -10.60 11.63 8.58
N VAL A 224 -9.28 11.74 8.43
CA VAL A 224 -8.55 13.01 8.40
C VAL A 224 -7.90 13.28 7.03
N ALA A 225 -7.99 12.32 6.11
CA ALA A 225 -7.52 12.46 4.74
C ALA A 225 -8.51 13.30 3.91
N LYS A 226 -8.01 13.86 2.80
CA LYS A 226 -8.86 14.58 1.83
C LYS A 226 -9.81 13.64 1.08
N ASP A 227 -9.39 12.39 0.88
CA ASP A 227 -10.17 11.38 0.17
C ASP A 227 -11.20 10.73 1.08
N SER A 228 -12.47 10.96 0.75
CA SER A 228 -13.65 10.50 1.48
C SER A 228 -14.49 9.54 0.64
N TRP A 229 -13.87 8.79 -0.28
CA TRP A 229 -14.52 7.88 -1.23
C TRP A 229 -15.56 6.92 -0.64
N TYR A 230 -15.43 6.60 0.64
CA TYR A 230 -16.27 5.66 1.40
C TYR A 230 -17.49 6.33 2.06
N VAL A 231 -17.50 7.66 2.16
CA VAL A 231 -18.56 8.42 2.83
C VAL A 231 -19.79 8.49 1.93
N PRO A 232 -21.00 8.23 2.44
CA PRO A 232 -22.23 8.41 1.69
C PRO A 232 -22.34 9.77 1.01
N GLY A 233 -22.70 9.76 -0.28
CA GLY A 233 -22.79 10.97 -1.10
C GLY A 233 -21.46 11.47 -1.68
N SER A 234 -20.33 10.85 -1.34
CA SER A 234 -19.07 11.10 -2.05
C SER A 234 -19.12 10.56 -3.50
N PRO A 235 -18.33 11.11 -4.44
CA PRO A 235 -18.45 10.73 -5.85
C PRO A 235 -18.26 9.23 -6.13
N LEU A 236 -17.29 8.57 -5.49
CA LEU A 236 -17.09 7.14 -5.67
C LEU A 236 -18.18 6.34 -4.96
N HIS A 237 -18.54 6.66 -3.72
CA HIS A 237 -19.63 5.96 -3.01
C HIS A 237 -20.94 5.99 -3.82
N SER A 238 -21.36 7.16 -4.29
CA SER A 238 -22.56 7.31 -5.13
C SER A 238 -22.45 6.50 -6.43
N HIS A 239 -21.27 6.46 -7.05
CA HIS A 239 -21.08 5.62 -8.23
C HIS A 239 -21.21 4.12 -7.93
N LEU A 240 -20.66 3.63 -6.81
CA LEU A 240 -20.80 2.24 -6.40
C LEU A 240 -22.27 1.89 -6.15
N LEU A 241 -22.98 2.77 -5.45
CA LEU A 241 -24.42 2.65 -5.17
C LEU A 241 -25.24 2.54 -6.47
N ASP A 242 -25.01 3.47 -7.40
CA ASP A 242 -25.78 3.56 -8.64
C ASP A 242 -25.41 2.48 -9.67
N ALA A 243 -24.12 2.13 -9.76
CA ALA A 243 -23.61 1.33 -10.87
C ALA A 243 -23.60 -0.17 -10.60
N CYS A 244 -23.22 -0.62 -9.38
CA CYS A 244 -23.01 -2.04 -9.11
C CYS A 244 -23.58 -2.58 -7.80
N THR A 245 -23.96 -1.72 -6.85
CA THR A 245 -24.35 -2.15 -5.51
C THR A 245 -25.48 -1.29 -4.94
N PRO A 246 -26.73 -1.47 -5.41
CA PRO A 246 -27.87 -0.63 -5.01
C PRO A 246 -28.30 -0.80 -3.55
N ASN A 247 -27.73 -1.77 -2.82
CA ASN A 247 -27.90 -1.97 -1.38
C ASN A 247 -26.69 -1.48 -0.57
N LEU A 248 -25.83 -0.63 -1.13
CA LEU A 248 -24.71 0.00 -0.42
C LEU A 248 -25.26 0.96 0.64
N TYR A 249 -24.83 0.76 1.89
CA TYR A 249 -25.26 1.57 3.02
C TYR A 249 -24.90 3.04 2.82
N ASP A 250 -25.92 3.91 2.81
CA ASP A 250 -25.82 5.33 2.48
C ASP A 250 -26.37 6.26 3.58
N GLU A 251 -26.71 5.71 4.74
CA GLU A 251 -27.19 6.50 5.89
C GLU A 251 -26.05 7.15 6.67
N VAL A 252 -26.37 8.22 7.43
CA VAL A 252 -25.39 8.99 8.22
C VAL A 252 -24.70 8.19 9.34
N THR A 253 -25.25 7.03 9.69
CA THR A 253 -24.67 6.10 10.66
C THR A 253 -23.74 5.07 10.01
N TYR A 254 -23.15 5.37 8.84
CA TYR A 254 -22.23 4.47 8.15
C TYR A 254 -21.05 4.05 9.06
N PHE A 255 -20.54 2.85 8.82
CA PHE A 255 -19.46 2.29 9.65
C PHE A 255 -18.13 3.04 9.44
N THR A 256 -17.44 3.29 10.54
CA THR A 256 -16.06 3.79 10.56
C THR A 256 -15.30 3.11 11.68
N TRP A 257 -13.99 2.95 11.52
CA TRP A 257 -13.09 2.51 12.59
C TRP A 257 -12.06 3.61 12.87
N SER A 258 -11.26 3.47 13.92
CA SER A 258 -10.28 4.50 14.34
C SER A 258 -9.31 4.94 13.23
N GLY A 259 -9.01 4.05 12.28
CA GLY A 259 -8.02 4.31 11.24
C GLY A 259 -6.60 4.41 11.79
N VAL A 260 -6.32 3.87 13.00
CA VAL A 260 -4.98 3.84 13.59
C VAL A 260 -4.17 2.68 13.03
N PHE A 261 -2.87 2.89 12.79
CA PHE A 261 -1.98 1.91 12.18
C PHE A 261 -1.41 0.93 13.22
N SER A 262 -2.27 0.14 13.87
CA SER A 262 -1.83 -0.92 14.79
C SER A 262 -2.71 -2.17 14.68
N GLN A 263 -2.17 -3.32 15.08
CA GLN A 263 -2.95 -4.56 15.10
C GLN A 263 -4.13 -4.44 16.08
N GLU A 264 -3.89 -3.88 17.27
CA GLU A 264 -4.92 -3.66 18.28
C GLU A 264 -6.06 -2.77 17.75
N ALA A 265 -5.74 -1.70 17.03
CA ALA A 265 -6.76 -0.83 16.42
C ALA A 265 -7.59 -1.55 15.34
N ARG A 266 -6.96 -2.43 14.55
CA ARG A 266 -7.67 -3.23 13.55
C ARG A 266 -8.59 -4.27 14.20
N ASP A 267 -8.13 -4.91 15.27
CA ASP A 267 -8.93 -5.89 16.04
C ASP A 267 -10.11 -5.20 16.76
N ALA A 268 -9.87 -4.00 17.30
CA ALA A 268 -10.93 -3.15 17.85
C ALA A 268 -11.95 -2.77 16.77
N GLY A 269 -11.49 -2.30 15.60
CA GLY A 269 -12.35 -1.99 14.46
C GLY A 269 -13.18 -3.19 14.00
N ALA A 270 -12.60 -4.39 13.99
CA ALA A 270 -13.32 -5.62 13.63
C ALA A 270 -14.42 -5.95 14.65
N SER A 271 -14.15 -5.71 15.94
CA SER A 271 -15.14 -5.88 17.01
C SER A 271 -16.24 -4.81 16.95
N GLU A 272 -15.88 -3.57 16.63
CA GLU A 272 -16.81 -2.46 16.45
C GLU A 272 -17.73 -2.68 15.23
N LEU A 273 -17.23 -3.27 14.15
CA LEU A 273 -18.03 -3.63 12.98
C LEU A 273 -19.18 -4.57 13.37
N ARG A 274 -18.90 -5.58 14.22
CA ARG A 274 -19.94 -6.47 14.77
C ARG A 274 -20.98 -5.69 15.58
N VAL A 275 -20.52 -4.82 16.48
CA VAL A 275 -21.42 -4.02 17.32
C VAL A 275 -22.31 -3.12 16.48
N TRP A 276 -21.75 -2.49 15.44
CA TRP A 276 -22.47 -1.66 14.49
C TRP A 276 -23.52 -2.46 13.70
N HIS A 277 -23.13 -3.64 13.20
CA HIS A 277 -24.02 -4.57 12.50
C HIS A 277 -25.23 -4.99 13.35
N ASP A 278 -24.96 -5.42 14.59
CA ASP A 278 -25.99 -5.86 15.54
C ASP A 278 -26.90 -4.68 15.98
N ALA A 279 -26.33 -3.49 16.22
CA ALA A 279 -27.08 -2.32 16.67
C ALA A 279 -28.10 -1.83 15.63
N LEU A 280 -27.80 -2.02 14.35
CA LEU A 280 -28.68 -1.68 13.23
C LEU A 280 -29.57 -2.85 12.80
N ALA A 281 -29.43 -4.02 13.44
CA ALA A 281 -30.15 -5.24 13.11
C ALA A 281 -30.07 -5.61 11.61
N LEU A 282 -28.88 -5.45 11.03
CA LEU A 282 -28.67 -5.67 9.60
C LEU A 282 -28.63 -7.18 9.28
N PRO A 283 -29.06 -7.58 8.07
CA PRO A 283 -28.79 -8.93 7.56
C PRO A 283 -27.29 -9.16 7.33
N PRO A 284 -26.85 -10.40 7.04
CA PRO A 284 -25.47 -10.65 6.60
C PRO A 284 -25.05 -9.72 5.46
N PHE A 285 -23.75 -9.42 5.40
CA PHE A 285 -23.25 -8.50 4.39
C PHE A 285 -23.27 -9.14 3.02
N ASP A 286 -23.84 -8.42 2.07
CA ASP A 286 -23.76 -8.77 0.67
C ASP A 286 -22.35 -8.47 0.15
N THR A 287 -22.04 -7.19 -0.08
CA THR A 287 -20.74 -6.77 -0.61
C THR A 287 -20.06 -5.81 0.35
N VAL A 288 -18.81 -6.09 0.69
CA VAL A 288 -17.99 -5.20 1.53
C VAL A 288 -16.82 -4.66 0.71
N PHE A 289 -16.88 -3.38 0.37
CA PHE A 289 -15.81 -2.64 -0.28
C PHE A 289 -14.82 -2.16 0.77
N THR A 290 -13.54 -2.39 0.56
CA THR A 290 -12.52 -1.98 1.52
C THR A 290 -11.31 -1.40 0.82
N HIS A 291 -10.64 -0.46 1.49
CA HIS A 291 -9.36 0.07 1.06
C HIS A 291 -8.29 -0.15 2.12
N SER A 292 -7.06 -0.50 1.70
CA SER A 292 -5.90 -0.61 2.59
C SER A 292 -6.20 -1.49 3.81
N HIS A 293 -5.82 -1.08 5.02
CA HIS A 293 -6.11 -1.82 6.26
C HIS A 293 -7.60 -1.89 6.65
N GLY A 294 -8.49 -1.13 6.01
CA GLY A 294 -9.94 -1.38 6.12
C GLY A 294 -10.31 -2.80 5.68
N GLY A 295 -9.55 -3.35 4.72
CA GLY A 295 -9.69 -4.76 4.32
C GLY A 295 -9.25 -5.72 5.43
N ASN A 296 -8.21 -5.37 6.19
CA ASN A 296 -7.79 -6.19 7.32
C ASN A 296 -8.79 -6.15 8.48
N VAL A 297 -9.45 -5.02 8.73
CA VAL A 297 -10.58 -4.93 9.67
C VAL A 297 -11.70 -5.90 9.27
N ALA A 298 -12.10 -5.86 7.99
CA ALA A 298 -13.17 -6.71 7.48
C ALA A 298 -12.80 -8.21 7.51
N LEU A 299 -11.57 -8.55 7.10
CA LEU A 299 -11.06 -9.92 7.13
C LEU A 299 -10.99 -10.46 8.57
N THR A 300 -10.51 -9.66 9.54
CA THR A 300 -10.51 -10.04 10.95
C THR A 300 -11.94 -10.22 11.47
N ALA A 301 -12.88 -9.35 11.10
CA ALA A 301 -14.29 -9.50 11.46
C ALA A 301 -14.88 -10.80 10.92
N SER A 302 -14.56 -11.18 9.67
CA SER A 302 -14.96 -12.47 9.10
C SER A 302 -14.27 -13.65 9.79
N GLY A 303 -13.00 -13.53 10.19
CA GLY A 303 -12.33 -14.52 11.03
C GLY A 303 -13.01 -14.72 12.40
N ASN A 304 -13.79 -13.73 12.85
CA ASN A 304 -14.55 -13.71 14.10
C ASN A 304 -16.06 -14.05 13.92
N GLY A 305 -16.52 -14.33 12.70
CA GLY A 305 -17.89 -14.77 12.43
C GLY A 305 -18.74 -13.85 11.55
N GLU A 306 -18.22 -12.71 11.10
CA GLU A 306 -18.96 -11.87 10.14
C GLU A 306 -19.05 -12.55 8.77
N VAL A 307 -20.28 -12.81 8.34
CA VAL A 307 -20.56 -13.44 7.05
C VAL A 307 -20.65 -12.37 5.97
N VAL A 308 -19.82 -12.52 4.94
CA VAL A 308 -19.74 -11.62 3.80
C VAL A 308 -19.87 -12.42 2.51
N ARG A 309 -20.88 -12.12 1.69
CA ARG A 309 -21.06 -12.81 0.42
C ARG A 309 -19.94 -12.48 -0.58
N MET A 310 -19.52 -11.22 -0.64
CA MET A 310 -18.43 -10.77 -1.52
C MET A 310 -17.57 -9.67 -0.89
N PHE A 311 -16.26 -9.85 -0.89
CA PHE A 311 -15.31 -8.77 -0.66
C PHE A 311 -14.89 -8.09 -1.95
N VAL A 312 -14.70 -6.77 -1.89
CA VAL A 312 -13.93 -5.99 -2.88
C VAL A 312 -12.77 -5.34 -2.13
N LEU A 313 -11.57 -5.93 -2.27
CA LEU A 313 -10.36 -5.55 -1.54
C LEU A 313 -9.49 -4.66 -2.43
N MET A 314 -9.42 -3.36 -2.12
CA MET A 314 -8.64 -2.37 -2.87
C MET A 314 -7.34 -2.05 -2.13
N HIS A 315 -6.21 -2.44 -2.71
CA HIS A 315 -4.88 -2.23 -2.10
C HIS A 315 -4.76 -2.75 -0.66
N THR A 316 -5.49 -3.81 -0.30
CA THR A 316 -5.42 -4.38 1.05
C THR A 316 -4.09 -5.11 1.23
N PRO A 317 -3.20 -4.65 2.13
CA PRO A 317 -1.98 -5.39 2.45
C PRO A 317 -2.34 -6.71 3.12
N VAL A 318 -1.72 -7.81 2.69
CA VAL A 318 -2.01 -9.13 3.23
C VAL A 318 -1.17 -9.36 4.47
N LEU A 319 -1.75 -9.10 5.63
CA LEU A 319 -1.08 -9.37 6.91
C LEU A 319 -0.86 -10.89 7.12
N PRO A 320 0.27 -11.28 7.75
CA PRO A 320 0.49 -12.66 8.19
C PRO A 320 -0.63 -13.13 9.11
N ARG A 321 -1.24 -14.28 8.77
CA ARG A 321 -2.30 -14.93 9.55
C ARG A 321 -2.08 -16.44 9.59
N SER A 322 -2.54 -17.07 10.67
CA SER A 322 -2.51 -18.53 10.80
C SER A 322 -3.42 -19.21 9.77
N ASP A 323 -3.12 -20.47 9.43
CA ASP A 323 -3.97 -21.24 8.52
C ASP A 323 -5.38 -21.47 9.09
N ASP A 324 -5.50 -21.58 10.42
CA ASP A 324 -6.78 -21.69 11.12
C ASP A 324 -7.63 -20.43 10.97
N GLU A 325 -7.00 -19.25 11.06
CA GLU A 325 -7.69 -17.98 10.83
C GLU A 325 -8.13 -17.84 9.37
N TRP A 326 -7.27 -18.17 8.41
CA TRP A 326 -7.67 -18.22 7.00
C TRP A 326 -8.79 -19.24 6.75
N GLY A 327 -8.79 -20.37 7.47
CA GLY A 327 -9.90 -21.33 7.46
C GLY A 327 -11.22 -20.68 7.84
N ARG A 328 -11.26 -20.00 8.99
CA ARG A 328 -12.47 -19.28 9.44
C ARG A 328 -12.89 -18.18 8.48
N ILE A 329 -11.95 -17.43 7.92
CA ILE A 329 -12.25 -16.41 6.91
C ILE A 329 -12.93 -17.05 5.70
N ARG A 330 -12.40 -18.16 5.17
CA ARG A 330 -13.02 -18.87 4.03
C ARG A 330 -14.40 -19.41 4.34
N ASP A 331 -14.65 -19.85 5.57
CA ASP A 331 -15.96 -20.37 5.97
C ASP A 331 -17.05 -19.27 6.02
N HIS A 332 -16.64 -18.00 6.18
CA HIS A 332 -17.56 -16.87 6.27
C HIS A 332 -17.54 -15.94 5.04
N VAL A 333 -16.68 -16.20 4.06
CA VAL A 333 -16.53 -15.36 2.86
C VAL A 333 -16.88 -16.17 1.62
N GLY A 334 -17.91 -15.72 0.90
CA GLY A 334 -18.35 -16.37 -0.34
C GLY A 334 -17.34 -16.19 -1.48
N ARG A 335 -16.91 -14.95 -1.73
CA ARG A 335 -15.98 -14.60 -2.81
C ARG A 335 -15.21 -13.33 -2.50
N ALA A 336 -14.09 -13.13 -3.18
CA ALA A 336 -13.38 -11.85 -3.18
C ALA A 336 -13.01 -11.38 -4.60
N VAL A 337 -13.01 -10.06 -4.78
CA VAL A 337 -12.35 -9.35 -5.88
C VAL A 337 -11.19 -8.58 -5.28
N VAL A 338 -9.97 -8.86 -5.75
CA VAL A 338 -8.77 -8.20 -5.23
C VAL A 338 -8.24 -7.25 -6.29
N MET A 339 -8.21 -5.97 -5.98
CA MET A 339 -7.73 -4.90 -6.86
C MET A 339 -6.40 -4.38 -6.31
N ARG A 340 -5.34 -4.49 -7.12
CA ARG A 340 -4.00 -4.04 -6.75
C ARG A 340 -3.30 -3.32 -7.91
N THR A 341 -2.45 -2.36 -7.56
CA THR A 341 -1.39 -1.87 -8.45
C THR A 341 -0.14 -2.74 -8.26
N ARG A 342 0.91 -2.45 -9.02
CA ARG A 342 2.05 -3.35 -9.16
C ARG A 342 3.07 -3.29 -8.03
N LEU A 343 3.80 -2.24 -7.79
CA LEU A 343 4.74 -2.16 -6.66
C LEU A 343 4.22 -1.02 -5.79
N ASP A 344 3.05 -1.24 -5.18
CA ASP A 344 2.37 -0.25 -4.36
C ASP A 344 3.31 0.20 -3.24
N HIS A 345 3.79 1.44 -3.32
CA HIS A 345 4.83 1.92 -2.40
C HIS A 345 4.40 1.84 -0.93
N VAL A 346 3.11 2.08 -0.66
CA VAL A 346 2.60 2.09 0.71
C VAL A 346 2.52 0.66 1.24
N VAL A 347 2.08 -0.30 0.42
CA VAL A 347 2.04 -1.71 0.83
C VAL A 347 3.44 -2.31 0.97
N LEU A 348 4.37 -1.96 0.08
CA LEU A 348 5.77 -2.39 0.21
C LEU A 348 6.41 -1.83 1.48
N ALA A 349 6.18 -0.55 1.77
CA ALA A 349 6.66 0.09 3.00
C ALA A 349 6.04 -0.53 4.26
N ASP A 350 4.73 -0.83 4.26
CA ASP A 350 4.07 -1.60 5.32
C ASP A 350 4.69 -3.00 5.46
N GLY A 351 4.97 -3.68 4.35
CA GLY A 351 5.56 -5.01 4.33
C GLY A 351 6.91 -5.07 5.04
N LEU A 352 7.76 -4.07 4.84
CA LEU A 352 9.07 -3.97 5.50
C LEU A 352 8.99 -3.91 7.04
N VAL A 353 7.84 -3.57 7.61
CA VAL A 353 7.64 -3.46 9.06
C VAL A 353 6.73 -4.56 9.61
N ASN A 354 5.62 -4.83 8.92
CA ASN A 354 4.56 -5.72 9.40
C ASN A 354 4.58 -7.12 8.74
N GLY A 355 5.52 -7.37 7.82
CA GLY A 355 5.61 -8.66 7.13
C GLY A 355 4.49 -8.91 6.12
N SER A 356 3.74 -7.87 5.74
CA SER A 356 2.65 -7.99 4.78
C SER A 356 3.13 -8.23 3.35
N THR A 357 2.27 -8.81 2.53
CA THR A 357 2.48 -9.02 1.09
C THR A 357 1.47 -8.24 0.26
N GLN A 358 1.77 -8.03 -1.03
CA GLN A 358 0.88 -7.35 -1.98
C GLN A 358 -0.18 -8.28 -2.58
N ARG A 359 0.06 -9.60 -2.64
CA ARG A 359 -0.85 -10.57 -3.25
C ARG A 359 -1.42 -11.53 -2.22
N PHE A 360 -2.70 -11.82 -2.39
CA PHE A 360 -3.37 -12.89 -1.68
C PHE A 360 -3.02 -14.24 -2.32
N ASP A 361 -2.81 -15.25 -1.48
CA ASP A 361 -2.74 -16.64 -1.94
C ASP A 361 -4.15 -17.13 -2.30
N GLN A 362 -4.33 -17.59 -3.54
CA GLN A 362 -5.59 -18.15 -4.04
C GLN A 362 -6.10 -19.34 -3.22
N ALA A 363 -5.21 -20.11 -2.58
CA ALA A 363 -5.59 -21.19 -1.69
C ALA A 363 -6.11 -20.67 -0.33
N LYS A 364 -5.62 -19.52 0.12
CA LYS A 364 -6.01 -18.91 1.40
C LYS A 364 -7.29 -18.11 1.29
N LEU A 365 -7.45 -17.35 0.20
CA LEU A 365 -8.64 -16.59 -0.12
C LEU A 365 -8.91 -16.70 -1.64
N PRO A 366 -9.81 -17.59 -2.10
CA PRO A 366 -10.17 -17.67 -3.51
C PRO A 366 -10.72 -16.34 -4.02
N HIS A 367 -10.10 -15.77 -5.05
CA HIS A 367 -10.44 -14.42 -5.49
C HIS A 367 -10.29 -14.21 -7.00
N LYS A 368 -11.01 -13.22 -7.53
CA LYS A 368 -10.75 -12.67 -8.86
C LYS A 368 -9.73 -11.53 -8.73
N PRO A 369 -8.50 -11.68 -9.25
CA PRO A 369 -7.57 -10.57 -9.31
C PRO A 369 -8.02 -9.59 -10.42
N VAL A 370 -7.97 -8.30 -10.11
CA VAL A 370 -8.10 -7.19 -11.04
C VAL A 370 -6.76 -6.47 -11.06
N GLU A 371 -5.96 -6.79 -12.08
CA GLU A 371 -4.63 -6.24 -12.27
C GLU A 371 -4.66 -5.37 -13.53
N LEU A 372 -4.77 -4.05 -13.36
CA LEU A 372 -4.96 -3.11 -14.48
C LEU A 372 -3.67 -2.69 -15.19
N HIS A 373 -2.51 -3.14 -14.71
CA HIS A 373 -1.19 -2.73 -15.21
C HIS A 373 -0.91 -3.12 -16.67
N TRP A 374 -1.66 -4.07 -17.26
CA TRP A 374 -1.58 -4.37 -18.70
C TRP A 374 -2.32 -3.35 -19.57
N ALA A 375 -3.26 -2.61 -19.00
CA ALA A 375 -4.06 -1.61 -19.70
C ALA A 375 -3.54 -0.17 -19.50
N ASN A 376 -2.74 0.10 -18.46
CA ASN A 376 -2.18 1.43 -18.25
C ASN A 376 -0.84 1.44 -17.48
N PRO A 377 0.18 2.15 -17.99
CA PRO A 377 1.40 2.44 -17.25
C PRO A 377 1.20 3.20 -15.92
N ASP A 378 0.14 4.00 -15.72
CA ASP A 378 -0.05 4.78 -14.47
C ASP A 378 -0.49 3.96 -13.24
N ALA A 379 -0.74 2.66 -13.39
CA ALA A 379 -1.23 1.76 -12.34
C ALA A 379 -0.11 0.95 -11.66
N TRP A 380 1.13 1.44 -11.64
CA TRP A 380 2.26 0.70 -11.06
C TRP A 380 2.42 0.91 -9.57
N PHE A 381 2.48 2.15 -9.08
CA PHE A 381 2.95 2.42 -7.71
C PHE A 381 1.90 3.03 -6.78
N SER A 382 0.75 3.43 -7.32
CA SER A 382 -0.27 4.20 -6.61
C SER A 382 -1.03 3.35 -5.60
N HIS A 383 -1.20 3.84 -4.36
CA HIS A 383 -2.04 3.22 -3.34
C HIS A 383 -3.51 3.69 -3.37
N THR A 384 -3.78 4.79 -4.08
CA THR A 384 -5.10 5.45 -4.15
C THR A 384 -5.77 5.23 -5.50
N PHE A 385 -5.19 4.41 -6.38
CA PHE A 385 -5.69 4.19 -7.73
C PHE A 385 -7.17 3.79 -7.74
N PHE A 386 -7.54 2.82 -6.89
CA PHE A 386 -8.90 2.31 -6.80
C PHE A 386 -9.85 3.14 -5.95
N THR A 387 -9.41 4.23 -5.31
CA THR A 387 -10.30 5.15 -4.59
C THR A 387 -10.79 6.32 -5.44
N LYS A 388 -10.25 6.46 -6.67
CA LYS A 388 -10.64 7.52 -7.62
C LYS A 388 -11.78 7.08 -8.54
N LEU A 389 -12.88 7.84 -8.56
CA LEU A 389 -14.04 7.60 -9.45
C LEU A 389 -13.66 7.49 -10.93
N GLU A 390 -12.78 8.37 -11.40
CA GLU A 390 -12.34 8.38 -12.80
C GLU A 390 -11.76 7.04 -13.26
N ASN A 391 -11.05 6.33 -12.37
CA ASN A 391 -10.50 5.02 -12.66
C ASN A 391 -11.61 3.95 -12.72
N TRP A 392 -12.61 4.02 -11.84
CA TRP A 392 -13.76 3.13 -11.91
C TRP A 392 -14.52 3.23 -13.23
N GLN A 393 -14.70 4.45 -13.71
CA GLN A 393 -15.36 4.72 -15.00
C GLN A 393 -14.48 4.31 -16.17
N LYS A 394 -13.19 4.66 -16.15
CA LYS A 394 -12.25 4.39 -17.24
C LYS A 394 -12.04 2.90 -17.50
N TYR A 395 -12.06 2.07 -16.46
CA TYR A 395 -11.75 0.64 -16.58
C TYR A 395 -12.94 -0.31 -16.36
N ASP A 396 -14.18 0.20 -16.32
CA ASP A 396 -15.38 -0.61 -16.06
C ASP A 396 -15.24 -1.49 -14.79
N LEU A 397 -14.75 -0.88 -13.70
CA LEU A 397 -14.54 -1.62 -12.44
C LEU A 397 -15.88 -2.06 -11.82
N ALA A 398 -16.92 -1.24 -11.96
CA ALA A 398 -18.28 -1.61 -11.60
C ALA A 398 -18.74 -2.86 -12.36
N GLY A 399 -18.50 -2.95 -13.67
CA GLY A 399 -18.80 -4.15 -14.45
C GLY A 399 -18.04 -5.38 -13.99
N ALA A 400 -16.78 -5.23 -13.54
CA ALA A 400 -16.03 -6.34 -12.94
C ALA A 400 -16.72 -6.84 -11.67
N VAL A 401 -17.10 -5.94 -10.76
CA VAL A 401 -17.81 -6.28 -9.53
C VAL A 401 -19.15 -6.98 -9.83
N ILE A 402 -19.95 -6.46 -10.75
CA ILE A 402 -21.25 -7.05 -11.14
C ILE A 402 -21.08 -8.49 -11.64
N ARG A 403 -20.08 -8.74 -12.51
CA ARG A 403 -19.83 -10.08 -13.05
C ARG A 403 -19.51 -11.08 -11.93
N GLU A 404 -18.61 -10.70 -11.03
CA GLU A 404 -18.20 -11.55 -9.90
C GLU A 404 -19.33 -11.80 -8.90
N HIS A 405 -20.19 -10.81 -8.70
CA HIS A 405 -21.38 -10.91 -7.87
C HIS A 405 -22.41 -11.89 -8.44
N VAL A 406 -22.67 -11.85 -9.75
CA VAL A 406 -23.55 -12.80 -10.45
C VAL A 406 -23.01 -14.22 -10.30
N TYR A 407 -21.70 -14.41 -10.45
CA TYR A 407 -21.10 -15.72 -10.25
C TYR A 407 -21.19 -16.20 -8.78
N ALA A 408 -21.01 -15.30 -7.80
CA ALA A 408 -21.16 -15.66 -6.39
C ALA A 408 -22.58 -16.18 -6.09
N ALA A 409 -23.62 -15.52 -6.61
CA ALA A 409 -25.01 -15.97 -6.46
C ALA A 409 -25.28 -17.36 -7.08
N GLN A 410 -24.60 -17.70 -8.18
CA GLN A 410 -24.71 -19.01 -8.83
C GLN A 410 -24.08 -20.13 -8.01
N LEU A 411 -23.01 -19.84 -7.25
CA LEU A 411 -22.34 -20.83 -6.39
C LEU A 411 -23.09 -21.07 -5.08
N SER A 412 -23.84 -20.07 -4.60
CA SER A 412 -24.65 -20.18 -3.38
C SER A 412 -26.04 -20.80 -3.59
N SER A 413 -26.41 -21.12 -4.84
CA SER A 413 -27.67 -21.80 -5.15
C SER A 413 -27.50 -23.33 -5.04
N PRO A 414 -28.30 -24.02 -4.20
CA PRO A 414 -28.14 -25.45 -3.89
C PRO A 414 -28.40 -26.41 -5.07
#